data_AF-A0A0S3TU21-F1
#
_entry.id   AF-A0A0S3TU21-F1
#
_cell.length_a   1.000
_cell.length_b   1.000
_cell.length_c   1.000
_cell.angle_alpha   90.00
_cell.angle_beta   90.00
_cell.angle_gamma   90.00
#
_symmetry.space_group_name_H-M   'P 1'
#
loop_
_entity.id
_entity.type
_entity.pdbx_description
1 polymer ?
#
loop_
_entity_poly.entity_id
_entity_poly.type
_entity_poly.pdbx_seq_one_letter_code
_entity_poly.pdbx_strand_id
1 'polypeptide(L)' 'MIRTFIDAGVLIAAARGVGIVAERALTILEDPNREFET' A
#
# COMPACT_ATOMS: atom_id res chain seq x y z
N MET A 1 -11.72 -11.54 -1.77
CA MET A 1 -10.43 -11.34 -2.45
C MET A 1 -10.59 -10.20 -3.44
N ILE A 2 -9.83 -9.11 -3.26
CA ILE A 2 -9.92 -7.88 -4.05
C ILE A 2 -8.63 -7.74 -4.86
N ARG A 3 -8.71 -7.83 -6.18
CA ARG A 3 -7.57 -7.53 -7.08
C ARG A 3 -7.32 -6.03 -7.05
N THR A 4 -6.10 -5.63 -6.76
CA THR A 4 -5.73 -4.22 -6.56
C THR A 4 -4.55 -3.86 -7.45
N PHE A 5 -4.72 -2.83 -8.28
CA PHE A 5 -3.61 -2.15 -8.93
C PHE A 5 -3.10 -1.05 -8.01
N ILE A 6 -1.79 -0.99 -7.80
CA ILE A 6 -1.17 -0.05 -6.87
C ILE A 6 -0.35 1.00 -7.62
N ASP A 7 -0.54 2.26 -7.24
CA ASP A 7 0.27 3.35 -7.76
C ASP A 7 1.66 3.38 -7.11
N ALA A 8 2.69 3.77 -7.88
CA ALA A 8 4.06 3.87 -7.37
C ALA A 8 4.19 4.85 -6.20
N GLY A 9 3.37 5.89 -6.13
CA GLY A 9 3.34 6.83 -5.02
C GLY A 9 2.97 6.18 -3.69
N VAL A 10 2.12 5.16 -3.68
CA VAL A 10 1.77 4.40 -2.47
C VAL A 10 2.99 3.60 -1.98
N LEU A 11 3.70 2.94 -2.90
CA LEU A 11 4.92 2.20 -2.58
C LEU A 11 6.01 3.13 -2.02
N ILE A 12 6.20 4.29 -2.65
CA ILE A 12 7.17 5.30 -2.21
C ILE A 12 6.80 5.84 -0.82
N ALA A 13 5.52 6.11 -0.57
CA ALA A 13 5.05 6.57 0.72
C ALA A 13 5.30 5.54 1.83
N ALA A 14 4.97 4.27 1.59
CA ALA A 14 5.24 3.18 2.53
C ALA A 14 6.75 3.02 2.81
N ALA A 15 7.58 3.03 1.76
CA ALA A 15 9.02 2.85 1.87
C ALA A 15 9.72 3.96 2.66
N ARG A 16 9.18 5.20 2.65
CA ARG A 16 9.71 6.32 3.44
C ARG A 16 9.45 6.19 4.94
N GLY A 17 8.43 5.42 5.35
CA GLY A 17 8.21 5.00 6.74
C GLY A 17 7.87 6.10 7.77
N VAL A 18 7.68 7.36 7.36
CA VAL A 18 7.45 8.48 8.29
C VAL A 18 6.15 9.21 7.97
N GLY A 19 5.32 9.35 9.00
CA GLY A 19 4.10 10.18 8.99
C GLY A 19 2.84 9.44 8.53
N ILE A 20 1.70 10.12 8.67
CA ILE A 20 0.36 9.56 8.46
C ILE A 20 0.14 8.95 7.08
N VAL A 21 0.84 9.45 6.06
CA VAL A 21 0.73 8.93 4.69
C VAL A 21 1.44 7.57 4.57
N ALA A 22 2.58 7.39 5.23
CA ALA A 22 3.30 6.12 5.26
C ALA A 22 2.49 5.06 6.01
N GLU A 23 1.94 5.39 7.19
CA GLU A 23 1.09 4.49 7.96
C GLU A 23 -0.14 4.03 7.16
N ARG A 24 -0.82 4.96 6.48
CA ARG A 24 -1.95 4.61 5.60
C ARG A 24 -1.53 3.73 4.43
N ALA A 25 -0.39 4.01 3.81
CA ALA A 25 0.13 3.18 2.73
C ALA A 25 0.39 1.75 3.22
N LEU A 26 0.98 1.59 4.41
CA LEU A 26 1.20 0.29 5.04
C LEU A 26 -0.11 -0.46 5.31
N THR A 27 -1.16 0.21 5.82
CA THR A 27 -2.45 -0.46 6.04
C THR A 27 -3.08 -1.04 4.77
N ILE A 28 -2.83 -0.44 3.60
CA ILE A 28 -3.28 -0.97 2.31
C ILE A 28 -2.44 -2.18 1.91
N LEU A 29 -1.13 -2.12 2.12
CA LEU A 29 -0.18 -3.19 1.76
C LEU A 29 -0.31 -4.43 2.66
N GLU A 30 -0.71 -4.24 3.92
CA GLU A 30 -0.86 -5.30 4.92
C GLU A 30 -2.29 -5.90 4.96
N ASP A 31 -3.24 -5.37 4.16
CA ASP A 31 -4.61 -5.88 4.10
C ASP A 31 -4.66 -7.29 3.48
N PRO A 32 -4.96 -8.34 4.26
CA PRO A 32 -4.91 -9.73 3.78
C PRO A 32 -6.03 -10.06 2.78
N ASN A 33 -7.01 -9.16 2.59
CA ASN A 33 -8.08 -9.36 1.62
C ASN A 33 -7.70 -8.92 0.21
N ARG A 34 -6.52 -8.31 0.04
CA ARG A 34 -6.02 -7.77 -1.23
C ARG A 34 -5.00 -8.68 -1.88
N GLU A 35 -5.08 -8.74 -3.19
CA GLU A 35 -4.12 -9.39 -4.06
C GLU A 35 -3.62 -8.34 -5.06
N PHE A 36 -2.30 -8.18 -5.18
CA PHE A 36 -1.68 -7.14 -6.01
C PHE A 36 -1.32 -7.69 -7.39
N GLU A 37 -1.78 -7.00 -8.42
CA GLU A 37 -1.54 -7.35 -9.83
C GLU A 37 -0.60 -6.34 -10.50
N THR A 38 0.09 -6.81 -11.53
CA THR A 38 1.00 -6.01 -12.38
C THR A 38 0.34 -5.62 -13.69
#